data_AF-C3JCI2-F1
#
_entry.id   AF-C3JCI2-F1
#
_cell.length_a   1.000
_cell.length_b   1.000
_cell.length_c   1.000
_cell.angle_alpha   90.00
_cell.angle_beta   90.00
_cell.angle_gamma   90.00
#
_symmetry.space_group_name_H-M   'P 1'
#
loop_
_entity.id
_entity.type
_entity.pdbx_description
1 polymer ?
#
loop_
_entity_poly.entity_id
_entity_poly.type
_entity_poly.pdbx_seq_one_letter_code
_entity_poly.pdbx_strand_id
1 'polypeptide(L)'
;MKEKDVCDVVKLFIEKMHQWEIECNTIALDNSLTFQEQFSLQKGNLLEIFDFLCTKKERKNGKPNTISYGSNGSYEYDPSKEVITDAIMDEKSNTKYYVITYREDPLDEKFHYVLIESNGKWLIDAKKIYDESKDAWKSVSL
;
A
#
# COMPACT_ATOMS: atom_id res chain seq x y z
N MET A 1 3.64 -18.63 -12.96
CA MET A 1 3.05 -18.86 -11.62
C MET A 1 3.51 -17.75 -10.68
N LYS A 2 4.81 -17.65 -10.36
CA LYS A 2 5.36 -16.60 -9.48
C LYS A 2 4.96 -15.15 -9.83
N GLU A 3 4.98 -14.78 -11.10
CA GLU A 3 4.58 -13.44 -11.56
C GLU A 3 3.11 -13.13 -11.25
N LYS A 4 2.20 -14.08 -11.51
CA LYS A 4 0.79 -13.95 -11.18
C LYS A 4 0.60 -13.77 -9.67
N ASP A 5 1.32 -14.55 -8.86
CA ASP A 5 1.23 -14.50 -7.41
C ASP A 5 1.65 -13.11 -6.86
N VAL A 6 2.72 -12.50 -7.39
CA VAL A 6 3.14 -11.14 -6.96
C VAL A 6 2.15 -10.06 -7.42
N CYS A 7 1.60 -10.19 -8.62
CA CYS A 7 0.58 -9.27 -9.12
C CYS A 7 -0.69 -9.32 -8.27
N ASP A 8 -1.13 -10.53 -7.89
CA ASP A 8 -2.32 -10.73 -7.06
C ASP A 8 -2.12 -10.15 -5.63
N VAL A 9 -0.90 -10.25 -5.07
CA VAL A 9 -0.56 -9.59 -3.79
C VAL A 9 -0.67 -8.07 -3.90
N VAL A 10 -0.17 -7.46 -4.97
CA VAL A 10 -0.24 -6.00 -5.16
C VAL A 10 -1.69 -5.53 -5.34
N LYS A 11 -2.49 -6.23 -6.16
CA LYS A 11 -3.92 -5.91 -6.33
C LYS A 11 -4.67 -6.00 -5.01
N LEU A 12 -4.46 -7.09 -4.26
CA LEU A 12 -5.09 -7.27 -2.96
C LEU A 12 -4.67 -6.17 -1.97
N PHE A 13 -3.42 -5.74 -2.01
CA PHE A 13 -2.96 -4.62 -1.18
C PHE A 13 -3.66 -3.32 -1.54
N ILE A 14 -3.77 -2.97 -2.83
CA ILE A 14 -4.47 -1.77 -3.29
C ILE A 14 -5.95 -1.81 -2.86
N GLU A 15 -6.63 -2.93 -3.06
CA GLU A 15 -8.02 -3.13 -2.64
C GLU A 15 -8.20 -2.97 -1.12
N LYS A 16 -7.32 -3.60 -0.32
CA LYS A 16 -7.37 -3.52 1.14
C LYS A 16 -7.09 -2.12 1.66
N MET A 17 -6.12 -1.41 1.06
CA MET A 17 -5.83 -0.02 1.41
C MET A 17 -7.02 0.90 1.09
N HIS A 18 -7.64 0.73 -0.08
CA HIS A 18 -8.83 1.50 -0.45
C HIS A 18 -10.01 1.25 0.52
N GLN A 19 -10.28 -0.02 0.86
CA GLN A 19 -11.32 -0.34 1.86
C GLN A 19 -11.02 0.28 3.22
N TRP A 20 -9.76 0.21 3.66
CA TRP A 20 -9.34 0.84 4.90
C TRP A 20 -9.54 2.36 4.91
N GLU A 21 -9.32 3.05 3.79
CA GLU A 21 -9.58 4.50 3.66
C GLU A 21 -11.09 4.81 3.82
N ILE A 22 -11.96 3.99 3.24
CA ILE A 22 -13.43 4.12 3.40
C ILE A 22 -13.85 3.88 4.85
N GLU A 23 -13.34 2.81 5.47
CA GLU A 23 -13.60 2.50 6.88
C GLU A 23 -13.13 3.63 7.80
N CYS A 24 -11.95 4.20 7.53
CA CYS A 24 -11.42 5.32 8.30
C CYS A 24 -12.37 6.52 8.30
N ASN A 25 -12.92 6.87 7.15
CA ASN A 25 -13.90 7.94 7.03
C ASN A 25 -15.22 7.61 7.74
N THR A 26 -15.64 6.34 7.69
CA THR A 26 -16.83 5.87 8.43
C THR A 26 -16.63 6.01 9.94
N ILE A 27 -15.47 5.58 10.46
CA ILE A 27 -15.09 5.70 11.88
C ILE A 27 -14.99 7.16 12.30
N ALA A 28 -14.44 8.04 11.45
CA ALA A 28 -14.29 9.47 11.76
C ALA A 28 -15.65 10.20 11.90
N LEU A 29 -16.71 9.69 11.28
CA LEU A 29 -18.07 10.22 11.38
C LEU A 29 -18.86 9.63 12.55
N ASP A 30 -18.33 8.64 13.25
CA ASP A 30 -18.99 8.00 14.40
C ASP A 30 -18.84 8.86 15.66
N ASN A 31 -19.89 9.61 15.97
CA ASN A 31 -19.97 10.47 17.15
C ASN A 31 -20.11 9.70 18.48
N SER A 32 -20.28 8.36 18.44
CA SER A 32 -20.30 7.54 19.65
C SER A 32 -18.90 7.22 20.17
N LEU A 33 -17.87 7.36 19.33
CA LEU A 33 -16.48 7.09 19.65
C LEU A 33 -15.73 8.37 20.01
N THR A 34 -14.84 8.27 20.99
CA THR A 34 -13.84 9.30 21.24
C THR A 34 -12.79 9.32 20.13
N PHE A 35 -12.09 10.44 19.97
CA PHE A 35 -10.96 10.55 19.04
C PHE A 35 -9.90 9.44 19.25
N GLN A 36 -9.64 9.05 20.51
CA GLN A 36 -8.66 8.02 20.82
C GLN A 36 -9.15 6.63 20.36
N GLU A 37 -10.43 6.33 20.52
CA GLU A 37 -11.02 5.06 20.05
C GLU A 37 -11.03 5.00 18.52
N GLN A 38 -11.45 6.08 17.86
CA GLN A 38 -11.40 6.21 16.40
C GLN A 38 -9.98 5.95 15.87
N PHE A 39 -8.98 6.65 16.43
CA PHE A 39 -7.58 6.47 16.04
C PHE A 39 -7.09 5.04 16.26
N SER A 40 -7.47 4.41 17.38
CA SER A 40 -7.04 3.07 17.75
C SER A 40 -7.60 2.02 16.79
N LEU A 41 -8.87 2.13 16.40
CA LEU A 41 -9.51 1.25 15.42
C LEU A 41 -8.88 1.41 14.02
N GLN A 42 -8.77 2.65 13.54
CA GLN A 42 -8.17 2.95 12.23
C GLN A 42 -6.74 2.40 12.14
N LYS A 43 -5.95 2.61 13.20
CA LYS A 43 -4.58 2.08 13.27
C LYS A 43 -4.55 0.56 13.38
N GLY A 44 -5.46 -0.05 14.12
CA GLY A 44 -5.59 -1.50 14.24
C GLY A 44 -5.81 -2.16 12.88
N ASN A 45 -6.81 -1.70 12.14
CA ASN A 45 -7.15 -2.24 10.81
C ASN A 45 -5.97 -2.10 9.83
N LEU A 46 -5.25 -0.96 9.86
CA LEU A 46 -4.06 -0.77 9.03
C LEU A 46 -2.95 -1.77 9.36
N LEU A 47 -2.71 -2.01 10.65
CA LEU A 47 -1.68 -2.94 11.10
C LEU A 47 -2.00 -4.38 10.68
N GLU A 48 -3.27 -4.77 10.68
CA GLU A 48 -3.69 -6.09 10.19
C GLU A 48 -3.38 -6.30 8.70
N ILE A 49 -3.61 -5.27 7.86
CA ILE A 49 -3.24 -5.31 6.44
C ILE A 49 -1.73 -5.49 6.30
N PHE A 50 -0.93 -4.77 7.09
CA PHE A 50 0.54 -4.80 6.97
C PHE A 50 1.12 -6.09 7.50
N ASP A 51 0.59 -6.62 8.60
CA ASP A 51 1.00 -7.92 9.11
C ASP A 51 0.67 -9.06 8.13
N PHE A 52 -0.36 -8.89 7.30
CA PHE A 52 -0.76 -9.86 6.29
C PHE A 52 0.02 -9.74 4.97
N LEU A 53 0.26 -8.53 4.47
CA LEU A 53 0.76 -8.29 3.11
C LEU A 53 2.17 -7.71 3.03
N CYS A 54 2.72 -7.18 4.13
CA CYS A 54 3.99 -6.45 4.12
C CYS A 54 5.09 -7.20 4.89
N THR A 55 6.36 -6.91 4.56
CA THR A 55 7.48 -7.40 5.36
C THR A 55 7.50 -6.72 6.73
N LYS A 56 7.82 -7.47 7.78
CA LYS A 56 8.03 -6.92 9.12
C LYS A 56 9.33 -6.13 9.16
N LYS A 57 9.27 -4.83 8.86
CA LYS A 57 10.40 -3.92 9.04
C LYS A 57 10.44 -3.43 10.48
N GLU A 58 11.52 -3.75 11.20
CA GLU A 58 11.89 -2.98 12.38
C GLU A 58 12.21 -1.55 11.95
N ARG A 59 11.25 -0.63 12.14
CA ARG A 59 11.48 0.79 11.86
C ARG A 59 12.45 1.31 12.92
N LYS A 60 13.68 1.66 12.51
CA LYS A 60 14.73 2.23 13.40
C LYS A 60 14.24 3.41 14.23
N ASN A 61 13.21 4.14 13.78
CA ASN A 61 12.63 5.30 14.46
C ASN A 61 11.18 5.07 14.94
N GLY A 62 10.79 3.83 15.25
CA GLY A 62 9.48 3.51 15.82
C GLY A 62 8.35 3.37 14.80
N LYS A 63 7.21 2.86 15.29
CA LYS A 63 5.96 2.63 14.53
C LYS A 63 5.51 3.94 13.85
N PRO A 64 4.69 3.89 12.78
CA PRO A 64 3.99 5.09 12.34
C PRO A 64 3.18 5.61 13.54
N ASN A 65 3.63 6.71 14.12
CA ASN A 65 2.94 7.36 15.24
C ASN A 65 1.70 8.11 14.73
N THR A 66 1.67 8.39 13.44
CA THR A 66 0.59 9.10 12.75
C THR A 66 0.12 8.25 11.58
N ILE A 67 -1.19 8.02 11.52
CA ILE A 67 -1.87 7.52 10.32
C ILE A 67 -2.40 8.75 9.56
N SER A 68 -2.32 8.71 8.24
CA SER A 68 -2.86 9.76 7.37
C SER A 68 -3.60 9.06 6.24
N TYR A 69 -4.83 9.50 5.98
CA TYR A 69 -5.67 9.03 4.89
C TYR A 69 -6.48 10.21 4.35
N GLY A 70 -6.97 10.08 3.12
CA GLY A 70 -7.77 11.12 2.48
C GLY A 70 -9.09 11.37 3.19
N SER A 71 -9.46 12.65 3.37
CA SER A 71 -10.81 13.04 3.79
C SER A 71 -11.86 12.67 2.75
N ASN A 72 -13.15 12.69 3.13
CA ASN A 72 -14.26 12.46 2.20
C ASN A 72 -14.12 13.29 0.91
N GLY A 73 -14.15 12.63 -0.25
CA GLY A 73 -13.86 13.20 -1.57
C GLY A 73 -12.41 13.09 -2.06
N SER A 74 -11.44 12.74 -1.20
CA SER A 74 -10.02 12.56 -1.57
C SER A 74 -9.66 11.12 -1.97
N TYR A 75 -10.56 10.16 -1.74
CA TYR A 75 -10.44 8.74 -2.10
C TYR A 75 -11.45 8.33 -3.16
N GLU A 76 -11.99 9.29 -3.93
CA GLU A 76 -12.79 9.02 -5.13
C GLU A 76 -11.88 8.52 -6.27
N TYR A 77 -11.11 7.45 -6.00
CA TYR A 77 -10.38 6.71 -7.00
C TYR A 77 -10.89 5.29 -6.99
N ASP A 78 -11.08 4.75 -8.19
CA ASP A 78 -11.48 3.37 -8.36
C ASP A 78 -10.21 2.50 -8.34
N PRO A 79 -9.98 1.66 -7.31
CA PRO A 79 -8.78 0.83 -7.24
C PRO A 79 -8.67 -0.15 -8.41
N SER A 80 -9.77 -0.46 -9.11
CA SER A 80 -9.74 -1.31 -10.30
C SER A 80 -9.15 -0.60 -11.53
N LYS A 81 -9.07 0.74 -11.52
CA LYS A 81 -8.39 1.53 -12.55
C LYS A 81 -6.88 1.57 -12.37
N GLU A 82 -6.34 1.20 -11.20
CA GLU A 82 -4.90 1.04 -11.02
C GLU A 82 -4.45 -0.29 -11.66
N VAL A 83 -3.79 -0.19 -12.82
CA VAL A 83 -3.37 -1.35 -13.61
C VAL A 83 -1.90 -1.66 -13.38
N ILE A 84 -1.55 -2.95 -13.39
CA ILE A 84 -0.15 -3.38 -13.40
C ILE A 84 0.37 -3.22 -14.82
N THR A 85 1.44 -2.44 -14.99
CA THR A 85 2.11 -2.27 -16.28
C THR A 85 3.25 -3.26 -16.46
N ASP A 86 3.96 -3.57 -15.37
CA ASP A 86 5.15 -4.42 -15.40
C ASP A 86 5.29 -5.25 -14.12
N ALA A 87 5.85 -6.46 -14.27
CA ALA A 87 6.26 -7.32 -13.17
C ALA A 87 7.60 -7.99 -13.51
N ILE A 88 8.68 -7.53 -12.87
CA ILE A 88 10.06 -7.85 -13.23
C ILE A 88 10.72 -8.57 -12.06
N MET A 89 11.24 -9.78 -12.30
CA MET A 89 12.02 -10.52 -11.30
C MET A 89 13.44 -9.94 -11.21
N ASP A 90 13.97 -9.80 -9.99
CA ASP A 90 15.39 -9.54 -9.77
C ASP A 90 16.20 -10.80 -10.10
N GLU A 91 16.89 -10.78 -11.25
CA GLU A 91 17.72 -11.88 -11.75
C GLU A 91 18.81 -12.33 -10.75
N LYS A 92 19.21 -11.45 -9.83
CA LYS A 92 20.27 -11.76 -8.84
C LYS A 92 19.74 -12.46 -7.60
N SER A 93 18.45 -12.29 -7.28
CA SER A 93 17.88 -12.71 -6.00
C SER A 93 16.93 -13.90 -6.17
N ASN A 94 16.22 -14.03 -7.30
CA ASN A 94 15.09 -14.96 -7.53
C ASN A 94 13.96 -14.94 -6.46
N THR A 95 14.13 -14.13 -5.41
CA THR A 95 13.26 -13.93 -4.24
C THR A 95 12.81 -12.48 -4.13
N LYS A 96 13.02 -11.67 -5.19
CA LYS A 96 12.58 -10.29 -5.26
C LYS A 96 11.91 -10.00 -6.59
N TYR A 97 10.80 -9.27 -6.52
CA TYR A 97 10.08 -8.75 -7.67
C TYR A 97 9.88 -7.25 -7.55
N TYR A 98 9.80 -6.63 -8.72
CA TYR A 98 9.44 -5.24 -8.93
C TYR A 98 8.11 -5.23 -9.68
N VAL A 99 7.06 -4.71 -9.07
CA VAL A 99 5.75 -4.56 -9.71
C VAL A 99 5.49 -3.07 -9.89
N ILE A 100 5.22 -2.67 -11.13
CA ILE A 100 4.90 -1.29 -11.47
C ILE A 100 3.40 -1.19 -11.75
N THR A 101 2.76 -0.23 -11.14
CA THR A 101 1.36 0.11 -11.41
C THR A 101 1.24 1.53 -11.91
N TYR A 102 0.13 1.79 -12.60
CA TYR A 102 -0.24 3.10 -13.09
C TYR A 102 -1.73 3.33 -12.87
N ARG A 103 -2.08 4.55 -12.47
CA ARG A 103 -3.45 5.08 -12.48
C ARG A 103 -3.44 6.49 -13.06
N GLU A 104 -4.49 6.83 -13.80
CA GLU A 104 -4.70 8.15 -14.42
C GLU A 104 -5.60 9.05 -13.54
N ASP A 105 -6.50 8.44 -12.77
CA ASP A 105 -7.55 9.10 -11.98
C ASP A 105 -7.32 8.78 -10.49
N PRO A 106 -7.23 9.79 -9.59
CA PRO A 106 -7.52 11.22 -9.79
C PRO A 106 -6.33 12.02 -10.35
N LEU A 107 -5.16 11.40 -10.41
CA LEU A 107 -3.92 11.97 -10.93
C LEU A 107 -3.12 10.87 -11.62
N ASP A 108 -2.35 11.29 -12.62
CA ASP A 108 -1.35 10.45 -13.27
C ASP A 108 -0.26 10.05 -12.29
N GLU A 109 -0.35 8.82 -11.77
CA GLU A 109 0.57 8.30 -10.78
C GLU A 109 1.08 6.93 -11.16
N LYS A 110 2.39 6.76 -11.02
CA LYS A 110 3.06 5.46 -11.15
C LYS A 110 3.62 5.04 -9.80
N PHE A 111 3.29 3.83 -9.39
CA PHE A 111 3.87 3.22 -8.20
C PHE A 111 4.79 2.07 -8.55
N HIS A 112 5.81 1.91 -7.73
CA HIS A 112 6.75 0.81 -7.83
C HIS A 112 6.79 0.09 -6.48
N TYR A 113 6.27 -1.13 -6.48
CA TYR A 113 6.25 -2.04 -5.35
C TYR A 113 7.44 -2.99 -5.44
N VAL A 114 8.16 -3.12 -4.33
CA VAL A 114 9.21 -4.13 -4.16
C VAL A 114 8.61 -5.25 -3.33
N LEU A 115 8.56 -6.46 -3.89
CA LEU A 115 8.11 -7.66 -3.19
C LEU A 115 9.28 -8.57 -2.89
N ILE A 116 9.29 -9.17 -1.72
CA ILE A 116 10.28 -10.16 -1.28
C ILE A 116 9.55 -11.45 -0.92
N GLU A 117 10.09 -12.58 -1.37
CA GLU A 117 9.63 -13.89 -0.92
C GLU A 117 10.19 -14.19 0.47
N SER A 118 9.31 -14.50 1.41
CA SER A 118 9.67 -14.95 2.75
C SER A 118 8.77 -16.11 3.15
N ASN A 119 9.38 -17.25 3.53
CA ASN A 119 8.66 -18.45 3.97
C ASN A 119 7.57 -18.91 2.98
N GLY A 120 7.86 -18.86 1.67
CA GLY A 120 6.93 -19.28 0.62
C GLY A 120 5.78 -18.30 0.35
N LYS A 121 5.85 -17.07 0.89
CA LYS A 121 4.87 -15.99 0.65
C LYS A 121 5.55 -14.76 0.09
N TRP A 122 4.92 -14.12 -0.88
CA TRP A 122 5.33 -12.80 -1.36
C TRP A 122 4.78 -11.71 -0.45
N LEU A 123 5.65 -10.81 -0.02
CA LEU A 123 5.30 -9.70 0.87
C LEU A 123 5.84 -8.39 0.29
N ILE A 124 5.07 -7.31 0.43
CA ILE A 124 5.46 -5.97 0.02
C ILE A 124 6.50 -5.43 0.99
N ASP A 125 7.69 -5.16 0.49
CA ASP A 125 8.80 -4.62 1.25
C ASP A 125 8.87 -3.09 1.15
N ALA A 126 8.60 -2.54 -0.03
CA ALA A 126 8.62 -1.09 -0.25
C ALA A 126 7.59 -0.66 -1.29
N LYS A 127 7.08 0.56 -1.13
CA LYS A 127 6.33 1.30 -2.14
C LYS A 127 7.08 2.58 -2.50
N LYS A 128 7.13 2.90 -3.77
CA LYS A 128 7.70 4.15 -4.30
C LYS A 128 6.71 4.81 -5.24
N ILE A 129 6.73 6.13 -5.31
CA ILE A 129 6.03 6.91 -6.33
C ILE A 129 7.04 7.50 -7.31
N TYR A 130 6.70 7.58 -8.58
CA TYR A 130 7.53 8.26 -9.58
C TYR A 130 7.34 9.78 -9.47
N ASP A 131 8.45 10.53 -9.36
CA ASP A 131 8.46 11.99 -9.45
C ASP A 131 8.95 12.41 -10.84
N GLU A 132 8.02 12.84 -11.68
CA GLU A 132 8.31 13.27 -13.05
C GLU A 132 9.26 14.47 -13.10
N SER A 133 9.17 15.39 -12.13
CA SER A 133 10.02 16.59 -12.10
C SER A 133 11.49 16.29 -11.85
N LYS A 134 11.78 15.12 -11.26
CA LYS A 134 13.13 14.67 -10.92
C LYS A 134 13.58 13.45 -11.70
N ASP A 135 12.71 12.91 -12.56
CA ASP A 135 12.90 11.64 -13.26
C ASP A 135 13.39 10.53 -12.30
N ALA A 136 12.72 10.39 -11.15
CA ALA A 136 13.20 9.54 -10.07
C ALA A 136 12.10 8.89 -9.22
N TRP A 137 12.36 7.66 -8.78
CA TRP A 137 11.52 6.96 -7.81
C TRP A 137 11.78 7.44 -6.38
N LYS A 138 10.74 7.92 -5.70
CA LYS A 138 10.78 8.31 -4.29
C LYS A 138 10.12 7.27 -3.41
N SER A 139 10.80 6.85 -2.35
CA SER A 139 10.18 6.03 -1.32
C SER A 139 9.03 6.77 -0.67
N VAL A 140 7.86 6.13 -0.63
CA VAL A 140 6.71 6.58 0.13
C VAL A 140 6.49 5.63 1.29
N SER A 141 5.78 6.09 2.31
CA SER A 141 5.38 5.21 3.39
C SER A 141 4.52 4.08 2.83
N LEU A 142 4.91 2.84 3.17
CA LEU A 142 3.95 1.79 3.44
C LEU A 142 3.28 2.18 4.74
#